data_AF-B8Y4S1-F1
#
_entry.id   AF-B8Y4S1-F1
#
_cell.length_a   1.000
_cell.length_b   1.000
_cell.length_c   1.000
_cell.angle_alpha   90.00
_cell.angle_beta   90.00
_cell.angle_gamma   90.00
#
_symmetry.space_group_name_H-M   'P 1'
#
loop_
_entity.id
_entity.type
_entity.pdbx_description
1 polymer ?
#
loop_
_entity_poly.entity_id
_entity_poly.type
_entity_poly.pdbx_seq_one_letter_code
_entity_poly.pdbx_strand_id
1 'polypeptide(L)'
;AFVCSGQGTQRPRMGHELYHAFPLFAAAMDEACAHLDPHLDHPLRDVMFAEPDTDTAQLLHQTRYAQPALFALQIALHRLVTEHYGLTPHYYAGHSLGEITAAHLAGILTLPDAARLVTTRARLVQSLPASGAMTTLQADPDELHEHLTELEGRVSLAAVNAPGSVVISGDRHDVDATAENLRAMGRKTTALKVSGAFHSHHIDPLLDELRTTAETLTYHPPHTPLITTNPTDHDPTTPGYWVRQARETVHYAHTTQQLHTHGVTAFIEVRPD
;
A
#
# COMPACT_ATOMS: atom_id res chain seq x y z
N ALA A 1 5.68 -3.29 -17.16
CA ALA A 1 4.85 -3.65 -16.00
C ALA A 1 4.16 -2.41 -15.46
N PHE A 2 2.95 -2.56 -14.95
CA PHE A 2 2.30 -1.49 -14.19
C PHE A 2 2.50 -1.77 -12.71
N VAL A 3 2.98 -0.78 -11.96
CA VAL A 3 3.28 -0.91 -10.54
C VAL A 3 2.43 0.06 -9.73
N CYS A 4 1.72 -0.45 -8.73
CA CYS A 4 0.83 0.35 -7.89
C CYS A 4 1.56 0.76 -6.61
N SER A 5 1.59 2.06 -6.30
CA SER A 5 2.26 2.58 -5.11
C SER A 5 1.50 2.23 -3.83
N GLY A 6 2.21 2.24 -2.70
CA GLY A 6 1.61 2.17 -1.36
C GLY A 6 1.07 3.52 -0.88
N GLN A 7 0.81 3.62 0.43
CA GLN A 7 0.39 4.86 1.10
C GLN A 7 1.56 5.84 1.25
N GLY A 8 1.29 7.15 1.16
CA GLY A 8 2.24 8.22 1.40
C GLY A 8 2.28 9.31 0.33
N THR A 9 1.62 9.08 -0.81
CA THR A 9 1.59 9.99 -1.97
C THR A 9 0.28 10.76 -2.09
N GLN A 10 -0.70 10.46 -1.24
CA GLN A 10 -1.99 11.13 -1.25
C GLN A 10 -1.86 12.61 -0.90
N ARG A 11 -2.58 13.44 -1.65
CA ARG A 11 -2.69 14.89 -1.42
C ARG A 11 -4.10 15.36 -1.77
N PRO A 12 -4.62 16.40 -1.10
CA PRO A 12 -5.88 17.01 -1.49
C PRO A 12 -5.86 17.37 -2.98
N ARG A 13 -7.03 17.30 -3.62
CA ARG A 13 -7.22 17.62 -5.05
C ARG A 13 -6.57 16.61 -6.02
N MET A 14 -5.96 15.52 -5.55
CA MET A 14 -5.40 14.50 -6.45
C MET A 14 -6.48 13.93 -7.38
N GLY A 15 -6.18 13.86 -8.68
CA GLY A 15 -7.12 13.37 -9.69
C GLY A 15 -8.28 14.30 -10.05
N HIS A 16 -8.47 15.44 -9.39
CA HIS A 16 -9.59 16.34 -9.67
C HIS A 16 -9.56 16.89 -11.11
N GLU A 17 -8.41 17.38 -11.57
CA GLU A 17 -8.30 17.89 -12.94
C GLU A 17 -8.56 16.80 -13.98
N LEU A 18 -8.07 15.58 -13.72
CA LEU A 18 -8.33 14.42 -14.57
C LEU A 18 -9.81 14.03 -14.59
N TYR A 19 -10.49 14.12 -13.44
CA TYR A 19 -11.93 13.88 -13.33
C TYR A 19 -12.74 14.81 -14.23
N HIS A 20 -12.38 16.09 -14.32
CA HIS A 20 -13.08 17.03 -15.20
C HIS A 20 -12.63 16.97 -16.66
N ALA A 21 -11.38 16.56 -16.93
CA ALA A 21 -10.83 16.52 -18.29
C ALA A 21 -11.16 15.22 -19.04
N PHE A 22 -11.26 14.08 -18.34
CA PHE A 22 -11.38 12.76 -18.95
C PHE A 22 -12.61 11.99 -18.44
N PRO A 23 -13.69 11.86 -19.24
CA PRO A 23 -14.89 11.12 -18.86
C PRO A 23 -14.63 9.65 -18.45
N LEU A 24 -13.65 8.99 -19.08
CA LEU A 24 -13.27 7.61 -18.73
C LEU A 24 -12.67 7.51 -17.32
N PHE A 25 -11.84 8.49 -16.94
CA PHE A 25 -11.29 8.58 -15.60
C PHE A 25 -12.41 8.85 -14.58
N ALA A 26 -13.31 9.79 -14.88
CA ALA A 26 -14.42 10.13 -14.01
C ALA A 26 -15.33 8.91 -13.74
N ALA A 27 -15.69 8.17 -14.79
CA ALA A 27 -16.51 6.97 -14.68
C ALA A 27 -15.85 5.90 -13.80
N ALA A 28 -14.54 5.64 -13.96
CA ALA A 28 -13.82 4.70 -13.10
C ALA A 28 -13.72 5.17 -11.65
N MET A 29 -13.49 6.46 -11.43
CA MET A 29 -13.44 7.04 -10.10
C MET A 29 -14.80 6.89 -9.39
N ASP A 30 -15.90 7.20 -10.08
CA ASP A 30 -17.25 7.09 -9.54
C ASP A 30 -17.64 5.63 -9.27
N GLU A 31 -17.28 4.71 -10.16
CA GLU A 31 -17.48 3.27 -9.98
C GLU A 31 -16.71 2.74 -8.75
N ALA A 32 -15.44 3.12 -8.59
CA ALA A 32 -14.66 2.75 -7.41
C ALA A 32 -15.25 3.36 -6.12
N CYS A 33 -15.61 4.64 -6.13
CA CYS A 33 -16.21 5.30 -4.96
C CYS A 33 -17.52 4.63 -4.55
N ALA A 34 -18.37 4.22 -5.51
CA ALA A 34 -19.63 3.54 -5.22
C ALA A 34 -19.45 2.23 -4.41
N HIS A 35 -18.31 1.55 -4.56
CA HIS A 35 -17.99 0.35 -3.79
C HIS A 35 -17.22 0.64 -2.49
N LEU A 36 -16.58 1.79 -2.36
CA LEU A 36 -15.80 2.18 -1.17
C LEU A 36 -16.64 2.95 -0.15
N ASP A 37 -17.51 3.86 -0.61
CA ASP A 37 -18.33 4.74 0.21
C ASP A 37 -19.22 4.00 1.24
N PRO A 38 -19.80 2.81 0.96
CA PRO A 38 -20.55 2.05 1.96
C PRO A 38 -19.74 1.65 3.20
N HIS A 39 -18.41 1.76 3.15
CA HIS A 39 -17.48 1.41 4.23
C HIS A 39 -16.85 2.63 4.92
N LEU A 40 -17.26 3.85 4.54
CA LEU A 40 -16.67 5.12 5.00
C LEU A 40 -17.73 6.01 5.65
N ASP A 41 -17.29 6.92 6.54
CA ASP A 41 -18.21 7.84 7.22
C ASP A 41 -18.56 9.06 6.34
N HIS A 42 -17.69 9.38 5.38
CA HIS A 42 -17.83 10.47 4.42
C HIS A 42 -17.61 9.94 3.00
N PRO A 43 -18.30 10.50 1.99
CA PRO A 43 -18.05 10.17 0.60
C PRO A 43 -16.58 10.40 0.23
N LEU A 44 -15.94 9.39 -0.35
CA LEU A 44 -14.51 9.39 -0.60
C LEU A 44 -14.10 10.53 -1.54
N ARG A 45 -14.89 10.77 -2.58
CA ARG A 45 -14.62 11.85 -3.55
C ARG A 45 -14.62 13.23 -2.92
N ASP A 46 -15.54 13.48 -1.98
CA ASP A 46 -15.62 14.77 -1.28
C ASP A 46 -14.36 15.01 -0.43
N VAL A 47 -13.85 13.96 0.22
CA VAL A 47 -12.56 13.98 0.94
C VAL A 47 -11.38 14.21 -0.02
N MET A 48 -11.35 13.50 -1.14
CA MET A 48 -10.26 13.60 -2.12
C MET A 48 -10.19 14.97 -2.79
N PHE A 49 -11.34 15.57 -3.12
CA PHE A 49 -11.43 16.80 -3.91
C PHE A 49 -11.63 18.07 -3.08
N ALA A 50 -11.70 17.92 -1.75
CA ALA A 50 -11.71 19.04 -0.83
C ALA A 50 -10.56 20.02 -1.10
N GLU A 51 -10.84 21.31 -0.90
CA GLU A 51 -9.82 22.33 -0.95
C GLU A 51 -8.76 22.10 0.14
N PRO A 52 -7.47 22.36 -0.15
CA PRO A 52 -6.42 22.27 0.85
C PRO A 52 -6.74 23.08 2.11
N ASP A 53 -6.17 22.65 3.24
CA ASP A 53 -6.31 23.33 4.54
C ASP A 53 -7.75 23.39 5.13
N THR A 54 -8.67 22.58 4.60
CA THR A 54 -10.00 22.35 5.20
C THR A 54 -10.03 21.11 6.08
N ASP A 55 -10.94 21.06 7.06
CA ASP A 55 -11.12 19.87 7.93
C ASP A 55 -11.41 18.61 7.11
N THR A 56 -12.21 18.73 6.03
CA THR A 56 -12.50 17.64 5.11
C THR A 56 -11.24 17.15 4.39
N ALA A 57 -10.37 18.05 3.93
CA ALA A 57 -9.10 17.66 3.31
C ALA A 57 -8.15 16.98 4.30
N GLN A 58 -8.19 17.35 5.59
CA GLN A 58 -7.37 16.71 6.63
C GLN A 58 -7.76 15.23 6.84
N LEU A 59 -9.00 14.84 6.55
CA LEU A 59 -9.41 13.44 6.60
C LEU A 59 -8.59 12.54 5.66
N LEU A 60 -8.10 13.08 4.54
CA LEU A 60 -7.28 12.32 3.58
C LEU A 60 -5.95 11.84 4.18
N HIS A 61 -5.47 12.48 5.26
CA HIS A 61 -4.28 12.04 5.97
C HIS A 61 -4.54 10.89 6.95
N GLN A 62 -5.80 10.59 7.25
CA GLN A 62 -6.16 9.40 8.01
C GLN A 62 -6.07 8.18 7.09
N THR A 63 -5.37 7.14 7.53
CA THR A 63 -5.19 5.86 6.82
C THR A 63 -6.53 5.30 6.33
N ARG A 64 -7.60 5.44 7.11
CA ARG A 64 -8.95 4.99 6.73
C ARG A 64 -9.50 5.61 5.44
N TYR A 65 -9.04 6.81 5.07
CA TYR A 65 -9.37 7.47 3.80
C TYR A 65 -8.22 7.41 2.80
N ALA A 66 -6.97 7.54 3.25
CA ALA A 66 -5.79 7.52 2.38
C ALA A 66 -5.71 6.25 1.53
N GLN A 67 -5.95 5.08 2.12
CA GLN A 67 -5.82 3.82 1.39
C GLN A 67 -6.94 3.63 0.35
N PRO A 68 -8.24 3.76 0.68
CA PRO A 68 -9.31 3.79 -0.31
C PRO A 68 -9.11 4.84 -1.42
N ALA A 69 -8.66 6.05 -1.06
CA ALA A 69 -8.46 7.13 -2.01
C ALA A 69 -7.37 6.81 -3.04
N LEU A 70 -6.25 6.25 -2.60
CA LEU A 70 -5.18 5.80 -3.49
C LEU A 70 -5.63 4.64 -4.36
N PHE A 71 -6.36 3.67 -3.81
CA PHE A 71 -6.95 2.56 -4.57
C PHE A 71 -7.88 3.05 -5.68
N ALA A 72 -8.84 3.93 -5.36
CA ALA A 72 -9.77 4.51 -6.33
C ALA A 72 -9.05 5.30 -7.44
N LEU A 73 -8.09 6.15 -7.04
CA LEU A 73 -7.29 6.92 -7.98
C LEU A 73 -6.48 6.01 -8.92
N GLN A 74 -5.85 4.97 -8.37
CA GLN A 74 -5.04 4.06 -9.17
C GLN A 74 -5.88 3.29 -10.20
N ILE A 75 -7.11 2.90 -9.87
CA ILE A 75 -8.06 2.30 -10.82
C ILE A 75 -8.42 3.30 -11.93
N ALA A 76 -8.74 4.55 -11.57
CA ALA A 76 -9.09 5.57 -12.55
C ALA A 76 -7.93 5.94 -13.49
N LEU A 77 -6.71 6.05 -12.95
CA LEU A 77 -5.49 6.24 -13.73
C LEU A 77 -5.20 5.04 -14.63
N HIS A 78 -5.35 3.82 -14.11
CA HIS A 78 -5.18 2.61 -14.89
C HIS A 78 -6.12 2.57 -16.09
N ARG A 79 -7.41 2.87 -15.88
CA ARG A 79 -8.40 2.92 -16.96
C ARG A 79 -8.06 3.98 -18.00
N LEU A 80 -7.62 5.16 -17.55
CA LEU A 80 -7.15 6.20 -18.47
C LEU A 80 -5.95 5.73 -19.30
N VAL A 81 -4.92 5.14 -18.67
CA VAL A 81 -3.71 4.67 -19.34
C VAL A 81 -3.99 3.53 -20.33
N THR A 82 -4.86 2.59 -19.95
CA THR A 82 -5.19 1.43 -20.79
C THR A 82 -6.16 1.76 -21.91
N GLU A 83 -7.29 2.41 -21.62
CA GLU A 83 -8.35 2.64 -22.60
C GLU A 83 -8.12 3.88 -23.47
N HIS A 84 -7.53 4.94 -22.93
CA HIS A 84 -7.28 6.16 -23.70
C HIS A 84 -5.94 6.13 -24.44
N TYR A 85 -4.88 5.65 -23.78
CA TYR A 85 -3.53 5.61 -24.37
C TYR A 85 -3.15 4.24 -24.94
N GLY A 86 -3.98 3.21 -24.77
CA GLY A 86 -3.77 1.89 -25.36
C GLY A 86 -2.60 1.10 -24.75
N LEU A 87 -2.11 1.49 -23.57
CA LEU A 87 -0.97 0.83 -22.93
C LEU A 87 -1.45 -0.33 -22.06
N THR A 88 -0.95 -1.54 -22.31
CA THR A 88 -1.31 -2.74 -21.53
C THR A 88 -0.08 -3.33 -20.84
N PRO A 89 -0.19 -3.76 -19.56
CA PRO A 89 0.92 -4.40 -18.86
C PRO A 89 0.98 -5.90 -19.12
N HIS A 90 2.20 -6.42 -19.26
CA HIS A 90 2.46 -7.86 -19.19
C HIS A 90 2.47 -8.40 -17.75
N TYR A 91 2.72 -7.52 -16.77
CA TYR A 91 2.82 -7.84 -15.35
C TYR A 91 2.27 -6.69 -14.53
N TYR A 92 1.59 -7.04 -13.44
CA TYR A 92 1.30 -6.13 -12.34
C TYR A 92 2.23 -6.40 -11.16
N ALA A 93 2.47 -5.37 -10.37
CA ALA A 93 3.05 -5.47 -9.04
C ALA A 93 2.52 -4.32 -8.18
N GLY A 94 2.68 -4.42 -6.87
CA GLY A 94 2.26 -3.34 -5.97
C GLY A 94 3.09 -3.30 -4.70
N HIS A 95 3.19 -2.11 -4.10
CA HIS A 95 3.83 -1.95 -2.80
C HIS A 95 2.76 -1.88 -1.71
N SER A 96 2.75 -2.88 -0.83
CA SER A 96 1.85 -2.93 0.31
C SER A 96 0.37 -2.81 -0.08
N LEU A 97 -0.31 -1.70 0.26
CA LEU A 97 -1.66 -1.40 -0.24
C LEU A 97 -1.77 -1.56 -1.77
N GLY A 98 -0.76 -1.08 -2.52
CA GLY A 98 -0.78 -1.13 -3.97
C GLY A 98 -0.87 -2.57 -4.50
N GLU A 99 -0.52 -3.58 -3.70
CA GLU A 99 -0.67 -4.97 -4.07
C GLU A 99 -2.15 -5.40 -4.12
N ILE A 100 -3.02 -4.81 -3.29
CA ILE A 100 -4.48 -5.02 -3.36
C ILE A 100 -5.02 -4.42 -4.67
N THR A 101 -4.58 -3.20 -5.02
CA THR A 101 -4.91 -2.58 -6.32
C THR A 101 -4.44 -3.46 -7.47
N ALA A 102 -3.18 -3.90 -7.43
CA ALA A 102 -2.58 -4.74 -8.46
C ALA A 102 -3.31 -6.09 -8.62
N ALA A 103 -3.75 -6.71 -7.52
CA ALA A 103 -4.54 -7.93 -7.56
C ALA A 103 -5.93 -7.72 -8.17
N HIS A 104 -6.59 -6.60 -7.89
CA HIS A 104 -7.82 -6.23 -8.58
C HIS A 104 -7.58 -6.06 -10.09
N LEU A 105 -6.55 -5.29 -10.47
CA LEU A 105 -6.22 -5.04 -11.88
C LEU A 105 -5.74 -6.29 -12.63
N ALA A 106 -5.19 -7.27 -11.92
CA ALA A 106 -4.83 -8.58 -12.45
C ALA A 106 -6.04 -9.53 -12.60
N GLY A 107 -7.20 -9.15 -12.08
CA GLY A 107 -8.43 -9.93 -12.09
C GLY A 107 -8.57 -10.92 -10.94
N ILE A 108 -7.68 -10.90 -9.94
CA ILE A 108 -7.74 -11.82 -8.79
C ILE A 108 -8.92 -11.48 -7.88
N LEU A 109 -9.18 -10.20 -7.69
CA LEU A 109 -10.29 -9.69 -6.89
C LEU A 109 -11.23 -8.87 -7.77
N THR A 110 -12.53 -9.08 -7.60
CA THR A 110 -13.54 -8.17 -8.15
C THR A 110 -13.41 -6.79 -7.50
N LEU A 111 -13.91 -5.74 -8.16
CA LEU A 111 -13.89 -4.39 -7.57
C LEU A 111 -14.60 -4.33 -6.19
N PRO A 112 -15.80 -4.93 -6.00
CA PRO A 112 -16.43 -5.00 -4.68
C PRO A 112 -15.58 -5.71 -3.62
N ASP A 113 -14.96 -6.86 -3.95
CA ASP A 113 -14.16 -7.62 -2.99
C ASP A 113 -12.87 -6.87 -2.63
N ALA A 114 -12.20 -6.27 -3.62
CA ALA A 114 -11.02 -5.45 -3.40
C ALA A 114 -11.35 -4.20 -2.57
N ALA A 115 -12.48 -3.53 -2.85
CA ALA A 115 -12.99 -2.40 -2.09
C ALA A 115 -13.25 -2.77 -0.62
N ARG A 116 -13.85 -3.94 -0.38
CA ARG A 116 -14.08 -4.46 0.98
C ARG A 116 -12.76 -4.77 1.70
N LEU A 117 -11.80 -5.38 1.01
CA LEU A 117 -10.49 -5.70 1.58
C LEU A 117 -9.71 -4.43 1.96
N VAL A 118 -9.61 -3.46 1.04
CA VAL A 118 -8.86 -2.22 1.27
C VAL A 118 -9.49 -1.38 2.38
N THR A 119 -10.82 -1.21 2.39
CA THR A 119 -11.49 -0.40 3.41
C THR A 119 -11.41 -1.05 4.79
N THR A 120 -11.56 -2.38 4.88
CA THR A 120 -11.38 -3.12 6.13
C THR A 120 -9.95 -2.96 6.66
N ARG A 121 -8.95 -3.22 5.81
CA ARG A 121 -7.55 -3.05 6.16
C ARG A 121 -7.26 -1.61 6.62
N ALA A 122 -7.74 -0.62 5.88
CA ALA A 122 -7.51 0.79 6.17
C ALA A 122 -8.10 1.19 7.54
N ARG A 123 -9.32 0.74 7.86
CA ARG A 123 -9.96 0.96 9.16
C ARG A 123 -9.18 0.29 10.30
N LEU A 124 -8.79 -0.97 10.11
CA LEU A 124 -8.02 -1.71 11.12
C LEU A 124 -6.68 -1.03 11.38
N VAL A 125 -5.93 -0.73 10.33
CA VAL A 125 -4.62 -0.06 10.43
C VAL A 125 -4.75 1.36 11.01
N GLN A 126 -5.85 2.07 10.75
CA GLN A 126 -6.14 3.36 11.39
C GLN A 126 -6.30 3.24 12.91
N SER A 127 -6.77 2.10 13.42
CA SER A 127 -7.00 1.87 14.85
C SER A 127 -5.74 1.53 15.65
N LEU A 128 -4.59 1.40 14.97
CA LEU A 128 -3.32 1.15 15.60
C LEU A 128 -2.96 2.22 16.65
N PRO A 129 -2.25 1.84 17.71
CA PRO A 129 -1.90 2.77 18.77
C PRO A 129 -0.89 3.81 18.25
N ALA A 130 -1.03 5.05 18.73
CA ALA A 130 -0.12 6.15 18.42
C ALA A 130 1.31 5.94 18.99
N SER A 131 1.51 4.91 19.82
CA SER A 131 2.82 4.47 20.31
C SER A 131 3.68 3.79 19.25
N GLY A 132 3.12 3.49 18.05
CA GLY A 132 3.88 2.98 16.92
C GLY A 132 4.60 4.06 16.13
N ALA A 133 5.70 3.69 15.48
CA ALA A 133 6.42 4.53 14.52
C ALA A 133 6.89 3.71 13.31
N MET A 134 7.17 4.41 12.21
CA MET A 134 7.88 3.85 11.05
C MET A 134 8.94 4.85 10.57
N THR A 135 10.12 4.34 10.22
CA THR A 135 11.25 5.15 9.78
C THR A 135 11.97 4.50 8.60
N THR A 136 12.19 5.26 7.54
CA THR A 136 13.08 4.87 6.45
C THR A 136 14.53 5.01 6.90
N LEU A 137 15.35 4.01 6.60
CA LEU A 137 16.77 3.96 6.92
C LEU A 137 17.58 3.72 5.66
N GLN A 138 18.70 4.44 5.54
CA GLN A 138 19.75 4.11 4.60
C GLN A 138 20.66 3.02 5.18
N ALA A 139 20.29 1.77 4.99
CA ALA A 139 20.99 0.58 5.47
C ALA A 139 20.63 -0.63 4.61
N ASP A 140 21.51 -1.63 4.59
CA ASP A 140 21.17 -2.94 4.02
C ASP A 140 20.46 -3.82 5.06
N PRO A 141 19.52 -4.70 4.66
CA PRO A 141 18.83 -5.59 5.58
C PRO A 141 19.77 -6.46 6.44
N ASP A 142 20.87 -6.93 5.83
CA ASP A 142 21.85 -7.79 6.49
C ASP A 142 22.61 -7.04 7.59
N GLU A 143 22.89 -5.74 7.39
CA GLU A 143 23.54 -4.88 8.40
C GLU A 143 22.64 -4.68 9.64
N LEU A 144 21.32 -4.77 9.45
CA LEU A 144 20.34 -4.60 10.53
C LEU A 144 19.97 -5.91 11.21
N HIS A 145 20.38 -7.07 10.69
CA HIS A 145 19.88 -8.36 11.13
C HIS A 145 20.13 -8.62 12.63
N GLU A 146 21.37 -8.43 13.09
CA GLU A 146 21.73 -8.63 14.51
C GLU A 146 20.96 -7.66 15.40
N HIS A 147 20.95 -6.37 15.04
CA HIS A 147 20.26 -5.32 15.80
C HIS A 147 18.73 -5.55 15.88
N LEU A 148 18.11 -5.98 14.78
CA LEU A 148 16.68 -6.29 14.76
C LEU A 148 16.34 -7.58 15.51
N THR A 149 17.27 -8.54 15.59
CA THR A 149 17.10 -9.76 16.39
C THR A 149 17.06 -9.42 17.88
N GLU A 150 17.89 -8.49 18.35
CA GLU A 150 17.84 -8.00 19.75
C GLU A 150 16.54 -7.25 20.09
N LEU A 151 15.87 -6.72 19.05
CA LEU A 151 14.61 -5.99 19.15
C LEU A 151 13.40 -6.83 18.71
N GLU A 152 13.54 -8.15 18.64
CA GLU A 152 12.47 -9.06 18.24
C GLU A 152 11.20 -8.82 19.08
N GLY A 153 10.05 -8.76 18.41
CA GLY A 153 8.76 -8.45 19.04
C GLY A 153 8.55 -6.97 19.39
N ARG A 154 9.53 -6.08 19.16
CA ARG A 154 9.40 -4.62 19.37
C ARG A 154 9.62 -3.82 18.10
N VAL A 155 10.57 -4.23 17.25
CA VAL A 155 10.83 -3.64 15.94
C VAL A 155 10.80 -4.72 14.87
N SER A 156 10.25 -4.38 13.71
CA SER A 156 10.16 -5.23 12.53
C SER A 156 10.70 -4.50 11.31
N LEU A 157 11.33 -5.26 10.41
CA LEU A 157 11.63 -4.79 9.07
C LEU A 157 10.30 -4.69 8.30
N ALA A 158 9.80 -3.48 8.06
CA ALA A 158 8.53 -3.27 7.38
C ALA A 158 8.65 -3.41 5.87
N ALA A 159 9.76 -2.94 5.30
CA ALA A 159 9.96 -2.98 3.85
C ALA A 159 11.45 -2.99 3.49
N VAL A 160 11.77 -3.69 2.42
CA VAL A 160 13.05 -3.62 1.70
C VAL A 160 12.77 -3.04 0.32
N ASN A 161 12.96 -1.73 0.16
CA ASN A 161 12.55 -1.02 -1.05
C ASN A 161 13.60 -1.11 -2.16
N ALA A 162 14.88 -1.03 -1.78
CA ALA A 162 16.04 -1.15 -2.66
C ALA A 162 17.28 -1.51 -1.82
N PRO A 163 18.40 -1.92 -2.44
CA PRO A 163 19.69 -1.97 -1.76
C PRO A 163 19.98 -0.63 -1.06
N GLY A 164 20.37 -0.68 0.21
CA GLY A 164 20.61 0.49 1.05
C GLY A 164 19.36 1.32 1.39
N SER A 165 18.13 0.82 1.18
CA SER A 165 16.89 1.53 1.48
C SER A 165 15.83 0.61 2.08
N VAL A 166 15.70 0.67 3.40
CA VAL A 166 14.76 -0.14 4.18
C VAL A 166 13.83 0.72 5.02
N VAL A 167 12.77 0.12 5.53
CA VAL A 167 11.85 0.75 6.49
C VAL A 167 11.75 -0.16 7.71
N ILE A 168 11.94 0.40 8.89
CA ILE A 168 11.64 -0.28 10.16
C ILE A 168 10.33 0.27 10.74
N SER A 169 9.67 -0.56 11.54
CA SER A 169 8.41 -0.23 12.19
C SER A 169 8.26 -0.94 13.53
N GLY A 170 7.50 -0.38 14.45
CA GLY A 170 7.20 -1.01 15.73
C GLY A 170 7.07 0.02 16.84
N ASP A 171 7.54 -0.33 18.03
CA ASP A 171 7.50 0.54 19.20
C ASP A 171 8.33 1.80 18.96
N ARG A 172 7.69 2.96 19.13
CA ARG A 172 8.28 4.27 18.82
C ARG A 172 9.65 4.47 19.45
N HIS A 173 9.80 4.12 20.73
CA HIS A 173 11.05 4.31 21.44
C HIS A 173 12.21 3.55 20.77
N ASP A 174 12.02 2.27 20.44
CA ASP A 174 13.05 1.42 19.86
C ASP A 174 13.31 1.77 18.38
N VAL A 175 12.27 2.16 17.63
CA VAL A 175 12.40 2.67 16.26
C VAL A 175 13.21 3.97 16.23
N ASP A 176 12.90 4.92 17.12
CA ASP A 176 13.58 6.22 17.18
C ASP A 176 15.04 6.06 17.65
N ALA A 177 15.31 5.18 18.62
CA ALA A 177 16.66 4.85 19.07
C ALA A 177 17.50 4.22 17.94
N THR A 178 16.93 3.26 17.21
CA THR A 178 17.60 2.64 16.05
C THR A 178 17.93 3.67 14.97
N ALA A 179 16.97 4.57 14.67
CA ALA A 179 17.17 5.62 13.70
C ALA A 179 18.25 6.63 14.14
N GLU A 180 18.32 6.97 15.42
CA GLU A 180 19.35 7.88 15.95
C GLU A 180 20.74 7.25 15.92
N ASN A 181 20.86 5.96 16.26
CA ASN A 181 22.13 5.23 16.14
C ASN A 181 22.67 5.26 14.71
N LEU A 182 21.81 5.03 13.71
CA LEU A 182 22.22 5.14 12.30
C LEU A 182 22.58 6.58 11.89
N ARG A 183 21.86 7.60 12.37
CA ARG A 183 22.22 9.01 12.13
C ARG A 183 23.59 9.35 12.70
N ALA A 184 23.90 8.86 13.91
CA ALA A 184 25.20 9.06 14.55
C ALA A 184 26.35 8.44 13.73
N MET A 185 26.06 7.41 12.94
CA MET A 185 26.98 6.80 11.98
C MET A 185 26.97 7.47 10.59
N GLY A 186 26.29 8.62 10.44
CA GLY A 186 26.23 9.39 9.20
C GLY A 186 25.24 8.85 8.15
N ARG A 187 24.37 7.91 8.51
CA ARG A 187 23.35 7.36 7.59
C ARG A 187 22.10 8.25 7.56
N LYS A 188 21.47 8.37 6.39
CA LYS A 188 20.19 9.07 6.26
C LYS A 188 19.08 8.27 6.92
N THR A 189 18.25 8.93 7.73
CA THR A 189 16.99 8.36 8.23
C THR A 189 15.86 9.36 8.09
N THR A 190 14.63 8.89 7.90
CA THR A 190 13.46 9.75 7.68
C THR A 190 12.23 9.12 8.33
N ALA A 191 11.69 9.78 9.36
CA ALA A 191 10.46 9.35 10.01
C ALA A 191 9.28 9.50 9.05
N LEU A 192 8.44 8.48 8.96
CA LEU A 192 7.26 8.48 8.10
C LEU A 192 6.07 9.11 8.82
N LYS A 193 5.32 9.96 8.11
CA LYS A 193 4.07 10.56 8.59
C LYS A 193 2.91 9.57 8.43
N VAL A 194 2.88 8.57 9.31
CA VAL A 194 1.86 7.50 9.32
C VAL A 194 1.17 7.41 10.68
N SER A 195 -0.02 6.83 10.70
CA SER A 195 -0.85 6.72 11.91
C SER A 195 -0.40 5.66 12.91
N GLY A 196 0.49 4.74 12.50
CA GLY A 196 0.94 3.63 13.34
C GLY A 196 2.06 2.81 12.68
N ALA A 197 2.45 1.72 13.32
CA ALA A 197 3.53 0.84 12.87
C ALA A 197 3.03 -0.29 11.96
N PHE A 198 2.97 -0.04 10.65
CA PHE A 198 2.52 -1.04 9.66
C PHE A 198 3.58 -2.11 9.45
N HIS A 199 3.19 -3.34 9.07
CA HIS A 199 4.13 -4.47 8.86
C HIS A 199 4.99 -4.78 10.08
N SER A 200 4.36 -4.73 11.26
CA SER A 200 5.00 -4.97 12.56
C SER A 200 4.09 -5.79 13.46
N HIS A 201 4.62 -6.19 14.62
CA HIS A 201 3.85 -6.84 15.68
C HIS A 201 2.60 -6.05 16.13
N HIS A 202 2.52 -4.73 15.88
CA HIS A 202 1.31 -3.95 16.17
C HIS A 202 0.11 -4.39 15.31
N ILE A 203 0.33 -5.08 14.19
CA ILE A 203 -0.72 -5.61 13.33
C ILE A 203 -1.34 -6.89 13.92
N ASP A 204 -0.61 -7.64 14.77
CA ASP A 204 -1.03 -8.97 15.27
C ASP A 204 -2.45 -8.98 15.88
N PRO A 205 -2.86 -8.00 16.72
CA PRO A 205 -4.20 -7.98 17.30
C PRO A 205 -5.33 -7.77 16.27
N LEU A 206 -5.00 -7.33 15.05
CA LEU A 206 -5.96 -6.99 14.00
C LEU A 206 -6.12 -8.12 12.97
N LEU A 207 -5.28 -9.15 13.03
CA LEU A 207 -5.19 -10.19 12.00
C LEU A 207 -6.42 -11.07 11.91
N ASP A 208 -7.08 -11.36 13.04
CA ASP A 208 -8.28 -12.22 13.04
C ASP A 208 -9.48 -11.56 12.36
N GLU A 209 -9.64 -10.24 12.55
CA GLU A 209 -10.70 -9.48 11.88
C GLU A 209 -10.42 -9.32 10.38
N LEU A 210 -9.15 -9.09 10.00
CA LEU A 210 -8.75 -9.07 8.60
C LEU A 210 -8.97 -10.44 7.95
N ARG A 211 -8.62 -11.54 8.64
CA ARG A 211 -8.83 -12.92 8.18
C ARG A 211 -10.31 -13.21 7.94
N THR A 212 -11.16 -12.85 8.90
CA THR A 212 -12.62 -13.00 8.78
C THR A 212 -13.15 -12.33 7.53
N THR A 213 -12.63 -11.15 7.18
CA THR A 213 -13.01 -10.47 5.93
C THR A 213 -12.45 -11.18 4.71
N ALA A 214 -11.16 -11.51 4.71
CA ALA A 214 -10.48 -12.15 3.58
C ALA A 214 -11.10 -13.51 3.21
N GLU A 215 -11.61 -14.28 4.18
CA GLU A 215 -12.26 -15.57 3.97
C GLU A 215 -13.63 -15.48 3.29
N THR A 216 -14.23 -14.29 3.25
CA THR A 216 -15.53 -14.06 2.59
C THR A 216 -15.43 -13.55 1.17
N LEU A 217 -14.21 -13.24 0.70
CA LEU A 217 -13.97 -12.73 -0.64
C LEU A 217 -13.90 -13.87 -1.66
N THR A 218 -14.22 -13.57 -2.92
CA THR A 218 -14.03 -14.52 -4.01
C THR A 218 -12.74 -14.20 -4.74
N TYR A 219 -11.85 -15.19 -4.83
CA TYR A 219 -10.58 -15.08 -5.53
C TYR A 219 -10.66 -15.79 -6.88
N HIS A 220 -10.05 -15.18 -7.89
CA HIS A 220 -10.02 -15.70 -9.25
C HIS A 220 -8.57 -15.87 -9.74
N PRO A 221 -8.33 -16.78 -10.71
CA PRO A 221 -7.05 -16.82 -11.40
C PRO A 221 -6.78 -15.49 -12.11
N PRO A 222 -5.54 -14.95 -12.04
CA PRO A 222 -5.21 -13.70 -12.71
C PRO A 222 -5.28 -13.84 -14.23
N HIS A 223 -5.87 -12.86 -14.92
CA HIS A 223 -5.77 -12.74 -16.38
C HIS A 223 -4.44 -12.11 -16.82
N THR A 224 -3.75 -11.41 -15.91
CA THR A 224 -2.42 -10.84 -16.11
C THR A 224 -1.57 -11.16 -14.88
N PRO A 225 -0.36 -11.73 -15.02
CA PRO A 225 0.46 -12.13 -13.87
C PRO A 225 0.72 -10.99 -12.87
N LEU A 226 0.57 -11.31 -11.58
CA LEU A 226 0.94 -10.45 -10.45
C LEU A 226 2.27 -10.94 -9.87
N ILE A 227 3.29 -10.08 -9.83
CA ILE A 227 4.53 -10.35 -9.08
C ILE A 227 4.33 -9.84 -7.65
N THR A 228 4.36 -10.76 -6.70
CA THR A 228 4.12 -10.48 -5.28
C THR A 228 5.33 -9.89 -4.57
N THR A 229 5.09 -9.27 -3.42
CA THR A 229 6.15 -8.74 -2.54
C THR A 229 6.67 -9.76 -1.53
N ASN A 230 6.08 -10.95 -1.47
CA ASN A 230 6.50 -12.02 -0.57
C ASN A 230 7.30 -13.11 -1.35
N PRO A 231 8.56 -13.39 -0.97
CA PRO A 231 9.39 -14.39 -1.65
C PRO A 231 9.07 -15.84 -1.24
N THR A 232 8.32 -16.07 -0.16
CA THR A 232 8.06 -17.42 0.38
C THR A 232 6.63 -17.92 0.18
N ASP A 233 5.67 -17.00 -0.02
CA ASP A 233 4.28 -17.31 -0.27
C ASP A 233 3.80 -16.57 -1.53
N HIS A 234 3.29 -17.33 -2.49
CA HIS A 234 3.07 -16.86 -3.85
C HIS A 234 1.62 -16.93 -4.31
N ASP A 235 0.69 -17.35 -3.45
CA ASP A 235 -0.70 -17.52 -3.89
C ASP A 235 -1.62 -16.39 -3.39
N PRO A 236 -1.67 -15.24 -4.11
CA PRO A 236 -2.58 -14.14 -3.79
C PRO A 236 -4.06 -14.50 -3.99
N THR A 237 -4.37 -15.72 -4.45
CA THR A 237 -5.74 -16.24 -4.57
C THR A 237 -6.25 -16.90 -3.28
N THR A 238 -5.51 -16.78 -2.18
CA THR A 238 -5.91 -17.31 -0.87
C THR A 238 -6.15 -16.20 0.17
N PRO A 239 -7.11 -16.37 1.10
CA PRO A 239 -7.30 -15.44 2.22
C PRO A 239 -6.05 -15.25 3.07
N GLY A 240 -5.32 -16.35 3.33
CA GLY A 240 -4.13 -16.35 4.18
C GLY A 240 -3.02 -15.45 3.65
N TYR A 241 -2.93 -15.28 2.33
CA TYR A 241 -1.98 -14.38 1.70
C TYR A 241 -2.16 -12.94 2.19
N TRP A 242 -3.40 -12.42 2.16
CA TRP A 242 -3.68 -11.02 2.50
C TRP A 242 -3.50 -10.69 3.99
N VAL A 243 -3.70 -11.69 4.85
CA VAL A 243 -3.41 -11.59 6.30
C VAL A 243 -1.89 -11.48 6.52
N ARG A 244 -1.09 -12.32 5.84
CA ARG A 244 0.39 -12.24 5.89
C ARG A 244 0.91 -10.95 5.26
N GLN A 245 0.40 -10.58 4.08
CA GLN A 245 0.76 -9.36 3.34
C GLN A 245 0.60 -8.09 4.19
N ALA A 246 -0.38 -8.04 5.10
CA ALA A 246 -0.57 -6.90 5.99
C ALA A 246 0.42 -6.83 7.18
N ARG A 247 1.05 -7.96 7.53
CA ARG A 247 1.90 -8.14 8.71
C ARG A 247 3.39 -8.27 8.40
N GLU A 248 3.71 -8.95 7.31
CA GLU A 248 5.06 -9.34 6.93
C GLU A 248 5.78 -8.23 6.14
N THR A 249 7.11 -8.36 6.06
CA THR A 249 7.98 -7.44 5.33
C THR A 249 7.57 -7.32 3.86
N VAL A 250 7.47 -6.09 3.35
CA VAL A 250 7.30 -5.83 1.92
C VAL A 250 8.67 -5.92 1.22
N HIS A 251 8.97 -7.04 0.54
CA HIS A 251 10.22 -7.21 -0.20
C HIS A 251 10.15 -6.61 -1.61
N TYR A 252 9.93 -5.31 -1.71
CA TYR A 252 9.76 -4.63 -3.00
C TYR A 252 11.02 -4.71 -3.90
N ALA A 253 12.23 -4.68 -3.31
CA ALA A 253 13.47 -4.91 -4.04
C ALA A 253 13.46 -6.27 -4.78
N HIS A 254 12.98 -7.33 -4.10
CA HIS A 254 12.81 -8.64 -4.71
C HIS A 254 11.78 -8.60 -5.85
N THR A 255 10.63 -7.95 -5.66
CA THR A 255 9.62 -7.76 -6.71
C THR A 255 10.19 -7.09 -7.97
N THR A 256 10.99 -6.02 -7.81
CA THR A 256 11.63 -5.34 -8.95
C THR A 256 12.65 -6.23 -9.66
N GLN A 257 13.43 -7.01 -8.90
CA GLN A 257 14.37 -7.99 -9.46
C GLN A 257 13.64 -9.12 -10.21
N GLN A 258 12.52 -9.61 -9.68
CA GLN A 258 11.69 -10.61 -10.35
C GLN A 258 11.14 -10.07 -11.67
N LEU A 259 10.60 -8.85 -11.68
CA LEU A 259 10.15 -8.21 -12.92
C LEU A 259 11.29 -8.11 -13.95
N HIS A 260 12.49 -7.74 -13.52
CA HIS A 260 13.67 -7.70 -14.40
C HIS A 260 14.04 -9.08 -14.95
N THR A 261 14.05 -10.12 -14.12
CA THR A 261 14.31 -11.52 -14.54
C THR A 261 13.27 -12.02 -15.55
N HIS A 262 12.03 -11.53 -15.45
CA HIS A 262 10.96 -11.80 -16.44
C HIS A 262 11.06 -10.92 -17.70
N GLY A 263 12.15 -10.17 -17.89
CA GLY A 263 12.40 -9.37 -19.09
C GLY A 263 11.65 -8.03 -19.14
N VAL A 264 11.10 -7.56 -18.02
CA VAL A 264 10.45 -6.24 -17.98
C VAL A 264 11.50 -5.14 -18.12
N THR A 265 11.34 -4.29 -19.15
CA THR A 265 12.24 -3.17 -19.46
C THR A 265 11.58 -1.80 -19.29
N ALA A 266 10.25 -1.74 -19.14
CA ALA A 266 9.49 -0.52 -18.96
C ALA A 266 8.52 -0.65 -17.78
N PHE A 267 8.46 0.38 -16.94
CA PHE A 267 7.63 0.45 -15.74
C PHE A 267 6.76 1.71 -15.79
N ILE A 268 5.47 1.56 -15.49
CA ILE A 268 4.54 2.67 -15.28
C ILE A 268 4.08 2.58 -13.83
N GLU A 269 4.46 3.56 -13.02
CA GLU A 269 3.97 3.68 -11.65
C GLU A 269 2.62 4.39 -11.66
N VAL A 270 1.60 3.73 -11.12
CA VAL A 270 0.24 4.26 -11.03
C VAL A 270 0.08 4.91 -9.66
N ARG A 271 0.10 6.25 -9.63
CA ARG A 271 0.11 7.07 -8.40
C ARG A 271 -0.33 8.52 -8.69
N PRO A 272 -0.61 9.34 -7.66
CA PRO A 272 -0.99 10.74 -7.83
C PRO A 272 0.00 11.66 -8.57
N ASP A 273 1.30 11.34 -8.55
CA ASP A 273 2.40 12.17 -9.08
C ASP A 273 3.39 11.34 -9.91
#